data_AF-A0A9W4MM20-F1
#
_entry.id   AF-A0A9W4MM20-F1
#
_cell.length_a   1.000
_cell.length_b   1.000
_cell.length_c   1.000
_cell.angle_alpha   90.00
_cell.angle_beta   90.00
_cell.angle_gamma   90.00
#
_symmetry.space_group_name_H-M   'P 1'
#
loop_
_entity.id
_entity.type
_entity.pdbx_description
1 polymer ?
#
loop_
_entity_poly.entity_id
_entity_poly.type
_entity_poly.pdbx_seq_one_letter_code
_entity_poly.pdbx_strand_id
1 'polypeptide(L)'
;MDYTDLADIARQLSDLEVALLLCLVAREHCLIETTSHCINDLAKELALIGSTTFNYSYCILDCSSETSIDDIFNDVLAPDARVNYRPSRPWLSTESSSKRTSYKSLGDSKSPAPLSQLSSNVVNIVVAKNFNFVSDDIQMHMLQLMRSRELVTEGGTLNAPQDFLFVPLVARDLDQLRPPLKPHMNDNLLISHFHSPEAGYTYLEENDWLSDGQLSASSVIHNSKGKQTKSATVSPLVSLISLKPTSVLEPRTEHSNLIPGS
;
A
#
# COMPACT_ATOMS: atom_id res chain seq x y z
N MET A 1 -13.47 19.33 26.11
CA MET A 1 -12.17 18.65 26.18
C MET A 1 -11.25 19.57 26.95
N ASP A 2 -10.66 19.07 28.02
CA ASP A 2 -9.50 19.75 28.59
C ASP A 2 -8.25 19.41 27.75
N TYR A 3 -7.15 20.10 28.02
CA TYR A 3 -5.88 19.86 27.32
C TYR A 3 -5.15 18.61 27.83
N THR A 4 -5.61 18.03 28.96
CA THR A 4 -5.01 16.85 29.58
C THR A 4 -5.43 15.60 28.79
N ASP A 5 -6.73 15.46 28.50
CA ASP A 5 -7.29 14.43 27.63
C ASP A 5 -6.54 14.33 26.29
N LEU A 6 -6.30 15.47 25.63
CA LEU A 6 -5.61 15.50 24.33
C LEU A 6 -4.14 15.08 24.42
N ALA A 7 -3.43 15.50 25.48
CA ALA A 7 -2.04 15.08 25.70
C ALA A 7 -1.95 13.58 26.02
N ASP A 8 -2.94 13.04 26.73
CA ASP A 8 -3.00 11.62 27.09
C ASP A 8 -3.36 10.76 25.87
N ILE A 9 -4.26 11.22 24.99
CA ILE A 9 -4.52 10.61 23.67
C ILE A 9 -3.26 10.65 22.79
N ALA A 10 -2.61 11.82 22.67
CA ALA A 10 -1.43 11.97 21.81
C ALA A 10 -0.23 11.11 22.23
N ARG A 11 -0.14 10.71 23.52
CA ARG A 11 0.87 9.74 24.00
C ARG A 11 0.50 8.27 23.79
N GLN A 12 -0.74 7.97 23.40
CA GLN A 12 -1.19 6.61 23.06
C GLN A 12 -1.07 6.31 21.56
N LEU A 13 -1.01 7.36 20.72
CA LEU A 13 -0.81 7.22 19.27
C LEU A 13 0.64 6.88 18.92
N SER A 14 0.82 6.03 17.91
CA SER A 14 2.10 5.82 17.23
C SER A 14 2.59 7.09 16.51
N ASP A 15 3.87 7.13 16.16
CA ASP A 15 4.47 8.20 15.36
C ASP A 15 3.77 8.39 14.00
N LEU A 16 3.37 7.28 13.37
CA LEU A 16 2.60 7.25 12.12
C LEU A 16 1.19 7.82 12.29
N GLU A 17 0.48 7.43 13.35
CA GLU A 17 -0.87 7.95 13.63
C GLU A 17 -0.84 9.44 13.96
N VAL A 18 0.17 9.92 14.69
CA VAL A 18 0.37 11.36 14.94
C VAL A 18 0.65 12.09 13.62
N ALA A 19 1.51 11.55 12.75
CA ALA A 19 1.79 12.15 11.44
C ALA A 19 0.54 12.26 10.56
N LEU A 20 -0.27 11.19 10.48
CA LEU A 20 -1.53 11.18 9.73
C LEU A 20 -2.57 12.12 10.34
N LEU A 21 -2.75 12.11 11.66
CA LEU A 21 -3.68 12.99 12.37
C LEU A 21 -3.37 14.47 12.14
N LEU A 22 -2.09 14.86 12.23
CA LEU A 22 -1.66 16.23 11.98
C LEU A 22 -2.02 16.69 10.57
N CYS A 23 -1.79 15.84 9.56
CA CYS A 23 -2.09 16.15 8.17
C CYS A 23 -3.59 16.19 7.88
N LEU A 24 -4.38 15.25 8.42
CA LEU A 24 -5.84 15.24 8.31
C LEU A 24 -6.47 16.50 8.96
N VAL A 25 -6.00 16.89 10.14
CA VAL A 25 -6.48 18.10 10.85
C VAL A 25 -6.07 19.38 10.13
N ALA A 26 -4.84 19.45 9.62
CA ALA A 26 -4.35 20.60 8.84
C ALA A 26 -4.99 20.67 7.44
N ARG A 27 -5.49 19.54 6.91
CA ARG A 27 -5.90 19.32 5.51
C ARG A 27 -4.75 19.51 4.51
N GLU A 28 -3.57 19.10 4.94
CA GLU A 28 -2.33 19.12 4.18
C GLU A 28 -1.81 17.69 3.98
N HIS A 29 -0.71 17.54 3.24
CA HIS A 29 -0.15 16.25 2.84
C HIS A 29 1.20 15.99 3.53
N CYS A 30 1.69 14.74 3.56
CA CYS A 30 2.97 14.40 4.19
C CYS A 30 3.82 13.43 3.38
N LEU A 31 5.13 13.62 3.47
CA LEU A 31 6.13 12.66 3.01
C LEU A 31 6.43 11.69 4.16
N ILE A 32 6.28 10.39 3.90
CA ILE A 32 6.76 9.35 4.81
C ILE A 32 7.97 8.67 4.19
N GLU A 33 9.01 8.50 4.99
CA GLU A 33 10.29 7.93 4.56
C GLU A 33 10.65 6.72 5.42
N THR A 34 11.25 5.70 4.83
CA THR A 34 11.70 4.50 5.55
C THR A 34 12.85 3.80 4.82
N THR A 35 13.33 2.68 5.35
CA THR A 35 14.36 1.85 4.72
C THR A 35 13.79 1.09 3.52
N SER A 36 14.60 0.87 2.47
CA SER A 36 14.13 0.22 1.23
C SER A 36 13.45 -1.14 1.41
N HIS A 37 13.86 -1.92 2.41
CA HIS A 37 13.28 -3.25 2.69
C HIS A 37 11.92 -3.17 3.39
N CYS A 38 11.55 -2.02 3.97
CA CYS A 38 10.33 -1.85 4.77
C CYS A 38 9.19 -1.10 4.06
N ILE A 39 9.41 -0.55 2.87
CA ILE A 39 8.40 0.20 2.10
C ILE A 39 7.07 -0.57 1.98
N ASN A 40 7.12 -1.86 1.69
CA ASN A 40 5.90 -2.65 1.48
C ASN A 40 5.12 -2.90 2.77
N ASP A 41 5.79 -2.99 3.91
CA ASP A 41 5.14 -3.24 5.19
C ASP A 41 4.63 -1.92 5.79
N LEU A 42 5.44 -0.86 5.75
CA LEU A 42 4.96 0.48 6.12
C LEU A 42 3.81 0.97 5.22
N ALA A 43 3.78 0.60 3.93
CA ALA A 43 2.63 0.91 3.07
C ALA A 43 1.33 0.25 3.55
N LYS A 44 1.40 -1.00 4.02
CA LYS A 44 0.25 -1.71 4.61
C LYS A 44 -0.12 -1.13 5.96
N GLU A 45 0.85 -0.80 6.81
CA GLU A 45 0.62 -0.21 8.13
C GLU A 45 -0.13 1.12 8.01
N LEU A 46 0.32 2.03 7.13
CA LEU A 46 -0.36 3.29 6.84
C LEU A 46 -1.78 3.10 6.32
N ALA A 47 -2.00 2.08 5.49
CA ALA A 47 -3.32 1.70 4.99
C ALA A 47 -4.23 1.13 6.09
N LEU A 48 -3.68 0.28 6.97
CA LEU A 48 -4.38 -0.24 8.14
C LEU A 48 -4.79 0.91 9.05
N ILE A 49 -3.85 1.75 9.53
CA ILE A 49 -4.11 2.97 10.32
C ILE A 49 -5.22 3.82 9.70
N GLY A 50 -5.16 4.06 8.37
CA GLY A 50 -6.17 4.80 7.64
C GLY A 50 -7.59 4.22 7.78
N SER A 51 -7.71 2.89 7.72
CA SER A 51 -9.00 2.19 7.80
C SER A 51 -9.46 1.82 9.22
N THR A 52 -8.54 1.54 10.14
CA THR A 52 -8.84 1.12 11.53
C THR A 52 -9.00 2.32 12.45
N THR A 53 -8.00 3.21 12.50
CA THR A 53 -7.97 4.38 13.39
C THR A 53 -8.91 5.50 12.89
N PHE A 54 -8.89 5.77 11.58
CA PHE A 54 -9.61 6.90 10.98
C PHE A 54 -10.87 6.52 10.18
N ASN A 55 -11.14 5.22 9.97
CA ASN A 55 -12.29 4.72 9.20
C ASN A 55 -12.39 5.36 7.79
N TYR A 56 -11.24 5.55 7.14
CA TYR A 56 -11.11 6.13 5.82
C TYR A 56 -10.83 5.07 4.74
N SER A 57 -11.32 5.32 3.52
CA SER A 57 -10.98 4.50 2.36
C SER A 57 -9.55 4.79 1.91
N TYR A 58 -8.82 3.77 1.46
CA TYR A 58 -7.44 3.93 1.03
C TYR A 58 -7.11 3.18 -0.28
N CYS A 59 -6.02 3.57 -0.93
CA CYS A 59 -5.34 2.74 -1.92
C CYS A 59 -3.81 2.83 -1.72
N ILE A 60 -3.10 1.79 -2.16
CA ILE A 60 -1.63 1.77 -2.21
C ILE A 60 -1.24 1.73 -3.69
N LEU A 61 -0.47 2.71 -4.14
CA LEU A 61 0.12 2.77 -5.48
C LEU A 61 1.55 2.25 -5.43
N ASP A 62 1.97 1.51 -6.46
CA ASP A 62 3.37 1.11 -6.65
C ASP A 62 3.96 1.89 -7.83
N CYS A 63 4.72 2.95 -7.52
CA CYS A 63 5.21 3.86 -8.54
C CYS A 63 6.57 3.45 -9.10
N SER A 64 6.74 3.65 -10.40
CA SER A 64 7.99 3.45 -11.12
C SER A 64 8.13 4.50 -12.23
N SER A 65 9.24 4.45 -12.97
CA SER A 65 9.40 5.25 -14.19
C SER A 65 8.47 4.85 -15.35
N GLU A 66 7.78 3.71 -15.24
CA GLU A 66 6.83 3.19 -16.24
C GLU A 66 5.36 3.43 -15.85
N THR A 67 5.08 3.87 -14.62
CA THR A 67 3.71 4.21 -14.19
C THR A 67 3.10 5.25 -15.11
N SER A 68 1.91 4.99 -15.65
CA SER A 68 1.15 5.95 -16.43
C SER A 68 0.13 6.71 -15.58
N ILE A 69 -0.40 7.80 -16.12
CA ILE A 69 -1.50 8.52 -15.48
C ILE A 69 -2.77 7.66 -15.39
N ASP A 70 -3.05 6.83 -16.41
CA ASP A 70 -4.24 5.99 -16.43
C ASP A 70 -4.19 4.91 -15.33
N ASP A 71 -3.01 4.35 -15.03
CA ASP A 71 -2.85 3.37 -13.94
C ASP A 71 -3.23 4.00 -12.60
N ILE A 72 -2.67 5.19 -12.32
CA ILE A 72 -2.99 5.98 -11.13
C ILE A 72 -4.48 6.29 -11.05
N PHE A 73 -5.10 6.67 -12.17
CA PHE A 73 -6.53 6.94 -12.21
C PHE A 73 -7.36 5.71 -11.84
N ASN A 74 -7.06 4.55 -12.42
CA ASN A 74 -7.79 3.31 -12.11
C ASN A 74 -7.63 2.91 -10.63
N ASP A 75 -6.44 3.09 -10.06
CA ASP A 75 -6.13 2.65 -8.69
C ASP A 75 -6.64 3.62 -7.61
N VAL A 76 -6.61 4.92 -7.86
CA VAL A 76 -7.07 5.97 -6.91
C VAL A 76 -8.61 6.04 -6.80
N LEU A 77 -9.33 5.49 -7.79
CA LEU A 77 -10.79 5.40 -7.77
C LEU A 77 -11.31 4.50 -6.64
N ALA A 78 -12.29 5.02 -5.89
CA ALA A 78 -13.05 4.24 -4.91
C ALA A 78 -13.75 3.04 -5.59
N PRO A 79 -13.90 1.89 -4.88
CA PRO A 79 -14.48 0.68 -5.46
C PRO A 79 -15.85 0.88 -6.15
N ASP A 80 -16.71 1.71 -5.56
CA ASP A 80 -18.04 2.03 -6.09
C ASP A 80 -17.99 2.82 -7.42
N ALA A 81 -16.93 3.62 -7.62
CA ALA A 81 -16.71 4.37 -8.85
C ALA A 81 -16.20 3.45 -9.98
N ARG A 82 -15.37 2.44 -9.64
CA ARG A 82 -14.86 1.45 -10.62
C ARG A 82 -15.94 0.61 -11.29
N VAL A 83 -17.11 0.44 -10.65
CA VAL A 83 -18.26 -0.26 -11.26
C VAL A 83 -18.87 0.55 -12.42
N ASN A 84 -18.77 1.88 -12.36
CA ASN A 84 -19.28 2.80 -13.38
C ASN A 84 -18.22 3.10 -14.46
N TYR A 85 -16.93 3.02 -14.11
CA TYR A 85 -15.84 3.11 -15.06
C TYR A 85 -15.71 1.81 -15.87
N ARG A 86 -16.10 1.83 -17.15
CA ARG A 86 -15.93 0.69 -18.06
C ARG A 86 -14.68 0.91 -18.89
N PRO A 87 -13.56 0.20 -18.65
CA PRO A 87 -12.36 0.38 -19.45
C PRO A 87 -12.65 0.09 -20.92
N SER A 88 -12.23 0.99 -21.79
CA SER A 88 -12.29 0.80 -23.25
C SER A 88 -11.43 -0.39 -23.62
N ARG A 89 -12.06 -1.55 -23.84
CA ARG A 89 -11.35 -2.76 -24.28
C ARG A 89 -10.56 -2.46 -25.55
N PRO A 90 -9.26 -2.77 -25.62
CA PRO A 90 -8.51 -2.72 -26.87
C PRO A 90 -9.21 -3.59 -27.91
N TRP A 91 -9.72 -2.96 -28.96
CA TRP A 91 -10.22 -3.68 -30.13
C TRP A 91 -9.02 -4.36 -30.79
N LEU A 92 -9.03 -5.70 -30.81
CA LEU A 92 -8.12 -6.48 -31.65
C LEU A 92 -8.48 -6.22 -33.11
N SER A 93 -7.89 -5.19 -33.70
CA SER A 93 -7.98 -4.86 -35.11
C SER A 93 -7.26 -5.91 -35.95
N THR A 94 -7.92 -7.06 -36.16
CA THR A 94 -7.57 -7.99 -37.23
C THR A 94 -7.89 -7.32 -38.56
N GLU A 95 -6.90 -6.65 -39.14
CA GLU A 95 -7.00 -6.17 -40.52
C GLU A 95 -7.06 -7.35 -41.50
N SER A 96 -8.27 -7.71 -41.92
CA SER A 96 -8.49 -8.52 -43.12
C SER A 96 -9.27 -7.69 -44.13
N SER A 97 -8.53 -7.11 -45.07
CA SER A 97 -9.07 -6.28 -46.16
C SER A 97 -9.96 -7.08 -47.11
N SER A 98 -11.21 -6.65 -47.33
CA SER A 98 -11.73 -6.28 -48.67
C SER A 98 -13.27 -6.27 -48.81
N LYS A 99 -13.78 -5.18 -49.40
CA LYS A 99 -14.91 -5.13 -50.36
C LYS A 99 -16.31 -5.63 -49.89
N ARG A 100 -17.25 -4.69 -49.69
CA ARG A 100 -18.32 -4.38 -50.68
C ARG A 100 -19.29 -3.27 -50.26
N THR A 101 -19.97 -2.73 -51.27
CA THR A 101 -20.94 -1.63 -51.25
C THR A 101 -22.34 -2.05 -50.76
N SER A 102 -23.14 -1.10 -50.23
CA SER A 102 -24.50 -0.74 -50.74
C SER A 102 -25.56 -0.32 -49.69
N TYR A 103 -26.09 0.90 -49.88
CA TYR A 103 -27.42 1.46 -49.58
C TYR A 103 -28.42 0.82 -48.58
N LYS A 104 -28.98 1.70 -47.71
CA LYS A 104 -30.37 1.84 -47.15
C LYS A 104 -30.25 2.33 -45.69
N SER A 105 -30.56 3.57 -45.34
CA SER A 105 -31.85 4.30 -45.36
C SER A 105 -32.76 4.01 -44.15
N LEU A 106 -33.14 5.10 -43.49
CA LEU A 106 -34.26 5.32 -42.55
C LEU A 106 -34.13 4.86 -41.08
N GLY A 107 -34.14 5.86 -40.18
CA GLY A 107 -34.80 5.81 -38.87
C GLY A 107 -34.09 5.08 -37.72
N ASP A 108 -33.39 5.82 -36.86
CA ASP A 108 -33.97 6.21 -35.55
C ASP A 108 -33.11 7.32 -34.91
N SER A 109 -33.72 8.43 -34.52
CA SER A 109 -33.02 9.56 -33.89
C SER A 109 -32.90 9.33 -32.38
N LYS A 110 -32.11 8.33 -31.99
CA LYS A 110 -31.62 8.25 -30.62
C LYS A 110 -30.61 9.36 -30.38
N SER A 111 -31.09 10.42 -29.73
CA SER A 111 -30.26 11.40 -29.05
C SER A 111 -29.16 10.68 -28.28
N PRO A 112 -27.88 11.09 -28.39
CA PRO A 112 -26.89 10.71 -27.40
C PRO A 112 -27.44 11.15 -26.04
N ALA A 113 -27.58 10.21 -25.10
CA ALA A 113 -27.81 10.60 -23.72
C ALA A 113 -26.68 11.57 -23.33
N PRO A 114 -26.97 12.66 -22.60
CA PRO A 114 -25.90 13.54 -22.15
C PRO A 114 -24.91 12.68 -21.37
N LEU A 115 -23.64 12.72 -21.78
CA LEU A 115 -22.54 12.20 -21.00
C LEU A 115 -22.52 13.06 -19.72
N SER A 116 -23.26 12.61 -18.70
CA SER A 116 -23.10 13.12 -17.35
C SER A 116 -21.62 12.92 -17.02
N GLN A 117 -20.89 14.03 -16.87
CA GLN A 117 -19.48 14.00 -16.50
C GLN A 117 -19.35 13.06 -15.30
N LEU A 118 -18.69 11.91 -15.51
CA LEU A 118 -18.53 10.88 -14.48
C LEU A 118 -17.52 11.40 -13.47
N SER A 119 -17.99 12.30 -12.61
CA SER A 119 -17.32 12.74 -11.40
C SER A 119 -17.13 11.50 -10.54
N SER A 120 -15.91 11.00 -10.57
CA SER A 120 -15.58 9.71 -9.99
C SER A 120 -14.82 9.95 -8.70
N ASN A 121 -15.34 9.42 -7.60
CA ASN A 121 -14.83 9.70 -6.28
C ASN A 121 -13.51 8.96 -6.04
N VAL A 122 -12.52 9.72 -5.58
CA VAL A 122 -11.22 9.25 -5.13
C VAL A 122 -11.31 8.72 -3.70
N VAL A 123 -10.48 7.73 -3.35
CA VAL A 123 -10.31 7.29 -1.96
C VAL A 123 -9.81 8.42 -1.04
N ASN A 124 -9.99 8.30 0.27
CA ASN A 124 -9.54 9.31 1.22
C ASN A 124 -8.02 9.37 1.34
N ILE A 125 -7.34 8.22 1.44
CA ILE A 125 -5.90 8.14 1.68
C ILE A 125 -5.22 7.41 0.50
N VAL A 126 -4.27 8.08 -0.15
CA VAL A 126 -3.47 7.50 -1.24
C VAL A 126 -2.02 7.36 -0.77
N VAL A 127 -1.58 6.13 -0.54
CA VAL A 127 -0.18 5.81 -0.17
C VAL A 127 0.60 5.47 -1.44
N ALA A 128 1.48 6.36 -1.87
CA ALA A 128 2.22 6.23 -3.12
C ALA A 128 3.66 5.77 -2.87
N LYS A 129 3.89 4.46 -2.90
CA LYS A 129 5.23 3.86 -2.77
C LYS A 129 6.12 4.31 -3.92
N ASN A 130 7.38 4.65 -3.65
CA ASN A 130 8.39 4.98 -4.66
C ASN A 130 8.00 6.18 -5.56
N PHE A 131 7.16 7.10 -5.07
CA PHE A 131 6.64 8.23 -5.86
C PHE A 131 7.73 9.14 -6.43
N ASN A 132 8.92 9.16 -5.84
CA ASN A 132 10.08 9.89 -6.34
C ASN A 132 10.57 9.41 -7.74
N PHE A 133 10.18 8.21 -8.19
CA PHE A 133 10.58 7.66 -9.49
C PHE A 133 9.63 8.00 -10.65
N VAL A 134 8.46 8.61 -10.41
CA VAL A 134 7.50 8.96 -11.47
C VAL A 134 7.93 10.20 -12.28
N SER A 135 7.39 10.33 -13.48
CA SER A 135 7.61 11.48 -14.36
C SER A 135 7.13 12.81 -13.76
N ASP A 136 7.73 13.91 -14.21
CA ASP A 136 7.35 15.29 -13.85
C ASP A 136 5.86 15.54 -14.03
N ASP A 137 5.27 15.05 -15.13
CA ASP A 137 3.85 15.22 -15.44
C ASP A 137 2.96 14.57 -14.37
N ILE A 138 3.30 13.36 -13.92
CA ILE A 138 2.57 12.66 -12.84
C ILE A 138 2.70 13.40 -11.51
N GLN A 139 3.88 13.94 -11.19
CA GLN A 139 4.05 14.78 -9.98
C GLN A 139 3.18 16.03 -10.06
N MET A 140 3.11 16.69 -11.22
CA MET A 140 2.24 17.85 -11.45
C MET A 140 0.74 17.50 -11.39
N HIS A 141 0.32 16.34 -11.89
CA HIS A 141 -1.07 15.88 -11.82
C HIS A 141 -1.49 15.53 -10.38
N MET A 142 -0.64 14.87 -9.59
CA MET A 142 -0.90 14.67 -8.17
C MET A 142 -0.89 16.00 -7.39
N LEU A 143 0.03 16.91 -7.70
CA LEU A 143 0.07 18.25 -7.12
C LEU A 143 -1.21 19.05 -7.41
N GLN A 144 -1.79 18.90 -8.61
CA GLN A 144 -3.10 19.46 -8.91
C GLN A 144 -4.17 18.80 -8.03
N LEU A 145 -4.25 17.46 -7.97
CA LEU A 145 -5.24 16.76 -7.15
C LEU A 145 -5.16 17.14 -5.66
N MET A 146 -3.94 17.30 -5.11
CA MET A 146 -3.71 17.82 -3.75
C MET A 146 -4.32 19.21 -3.56
N ARG A 147 -4.03 20.15 -4.47
CA ARG A 147 -4.34 21.58 -4.29
C ARG A 147 -5.76 21.98 -4.67
N SER A 148 -6.30 21.46 -5.78
CA SER A 148 -7.67 21.76 -6.23
C SER A 148 -8.69 20.72 -5.79
N ARG A 149 -8.26 19.53 -5.36
CA ARG A 149 -9.15 18.36 -5.09
C ARG A 149 -9.95 17.92 -6.31
N GLU A 150 -9.54 18.39 -7.48
CA GLU A 150 -10.14 18.13 -8.78
C GLU A 150 -9.01 17.94 -9.79
N LEU A 151 -8.99 16.78 -10.44
CA LEU A 151 -8.05 16.46 -11.51
C LEU A 151 -8.81 16.06 -12.77
N VAL A 152 -8.62 16.83 -13.84
CA VAL A 152 -9.29 16.63 -15.13
C VAL A 152 -8.29 16.01 -16.11
N THR A 153 -8.65 14.86 -16.68
CA THR A 153 -7.89 14.19 -17.75
C THR A 153 -8.82 13.73 -18.87
N GLU A 154 -8.26 13.12 -19.92
CA GLU A 154 -9.03 12.53 -21.01
C GLU A 154 -10.00 11.42 -20.53
N GLY A 155 -9.67 10.74 -19.43
CA GLY A 155 -10.50 9.71 -18.79
C GLY A 155 -11.68 10.24 -17.96
N GLY A 156 -11.71 11.54 -17.64
CA GLY A 156 -12.77 12.19 -16.87
C GLY A 156 -12.25 13.12 -15.77
N THR A 157 -13.14 13.46 -14.83
CA THR A 157 -12.82 14.29 -13.66
C THR A 157 -12.80 13.44 -12.40
N LEU A 158 -11.64 13.35 -11.75
CA LEU A 158 -11.50 12.84 -10.40
C LEU A 158 -11.79 13.95 -9.40
N ASN A 159 -12.66 13.67 -8.42
CA ASN A 159 -12.91 14.55 -7.29
C ASN A 159 -12.45 13.88 -6.00
N ALA A 160 -11.57 14.56 -5.28
CA ALA A 160 -11.05 14.14 -4.00
C ALA A 160 -11.97 14.56 -2.84
N PRO A 161 -12.11 13.72 -1.79
CA PRO A 161 -12.93 14.05 -0.63
C PRO A 161 -12.37 15.24 0.17
N GLN A 162 -13.19 15.76 1.10
CA GLN A 162 -12.78 16.91 1.91
C GLN A 162 -11.54 16.64 2.79
N ASP A 163 -11.39 15.39 3.21
CA ASP A 163 -10.31 14.90 4.07
C ASP A 163 -9.40 13.96 3.24
N PHE A 164 -9.07 14.39 2.02
CA PHE A 164 -8.11 13.72 1.14
C PHE A 164 -6.69 13.90 1.66
N LEU A 165 -5.97 12.79 1.79
CA LEU A 165 -4.58 12.74 2.19
C LEU A 165 -3.76 11.98 1.14
N PHE A 166 -2.76 12.65 0.58
CA PHE A 166 -1.76 12.05 -0.28
C PHE A 166 -0.47 11.83 0.52
N VAL A 167 0.07 10.61 0.46
CA VAL A 167 1.25 10.19 1.21
C VAL A 167 2.27 9.57 0.25
N PRO A 168 3.18 10.36 -0.33
CA PRO A 168 4.40 9.83 -0.92
C PRO A 168 5.15 9.01 0.14
N LEU A 169 5.39 7.74 -0.15
CA LEU A 169 6.16 6.83 0.68
C LEU A 169 7.44 6.44 -0.08
N VAL A 170 8.59 6.86 0.43
CA VAL A 170 9.86 6.76 -0.30
C VAL A 170 10.96 6.07 0.50
N ALA A 171 11.85 5.40 -0.23
CA ALA A 171 13.07 4.83 0.31
C ALA A 171 14.12 5.91 0.62
N ARG A 172 14.73 5.83 1.80
CA ARG A 172 15.93 6.58 2.16
C ARG A 172 17.08 5.60 2.42
N ASP A 173 17.91 5.38 1.40
CA ASP A 173 19.16 4.61 1.53
C ASP A 173 20.32 5.57 1.84
N LEU A 174 21.12 5.25 2.88
CA LEU A 174 22.30 6.04 3.27
C LEU A 174 21.98 7.53 3.54
N ASP A 175 20.93 7.77 4.33
CA ASP A 175 20.47 9.09 4.79
C ASP A 175 20.05 10.08 3.69
N GLN A 176 19.88 9.63 2.44
CA GLN A 176 19.49 10.50 1.32
C GLN A 176 18.40 9.87 0.45
N LEU A 177 17.42 10.69 0.04
CA LEU A 177 16.46 10.32 -1.00
C LEU A 177 17.13 10.26 -2.37
N ARG A 178 16.99 9.13 -3.06
CA ARG A 178 17.58 8.90 -4.39
C ARG A 178 16.58 8.18 -5.31
N PRO A 179 16.03 8.87 -6.33
CA PRO A 179 16.12 10.31 -6.59
C PRO A 179 15.44 11.14 -5.47
N PRO A 180 15.82 12.42 -5.28
CA PRO A 180 15.10 13.32 -4.38
C PRO A 180 13.73 13.65 -4.95
N LEU A 181 12.73 13.82 -4.07
CA LEU A 181 11.42 14.33 -4.46
C LEU A 181 11.56 15.80 -4.92
N LYS A 182 10.83 16.18 -5.98
CA LYS A 182 11.03 17.49 -6.65
C LYS A 182 10.59 18.65 -5.74
N PRO A 183 11.20 19.85 -5.85
CA PRO A 183 10.88 20.98 -4.99
C PRO A 183 9.39 21.33 -4.94
N HIS A 184 8.71 21.34 -6.10
CA HIS A 184 7.27 21.65 -6.17
C HIS A 184 6.38 20.68 -5.39
N MET A 185 6.80 19.43 -5.19
CA MET A 185 6.12 18.49 -4.32
C MET A 185 6.41 18.81 -2.86
N ASN A 186 7.69 18.97 -2.49
CA ASN A 186 8.12 19.29 -1.12
C ASN A 186 7.48 20.58 -0.57
N ASP A 187 7.31 21.59 -1.42
CA ASP A 187 6.69 22.88 -1.07
C ASP A 187 5.17 22.77 -0.74
N ASN A 188 4.55 21.60 -0.99
CA ASN A 188 3.13 21.32 -0.75
C ASN A 188 2.94 20.10 0.19
N LEU A 189 3.93 19.85 1.04
CA LEU A 189 3.92 18.82 2.08
C LEU A 189 4.16 19.50 3.44
N LEU A 190 3.30 19.25 4.43
CA LEU A 190 3.36 19.85 5.77
C LEU A 190 4.53 19.32 6.59
N ILE A 191 4.78 18.01 6.51
CA ILE A 191 5.85 17.32 7.22
C ILE A 191 6.53 16.28 6.31
N SER A 192 7.82 16.08 6.55
CA SER A 192 8.51 14.82 6.26
C SER A 192 8.72 14.09 7.59
N HIS A 193 8.36 12.81 7.64
CA HIS A 193 8.62 11.94 8.79
C HIS A 193 9.38 10.69 8.34
N PHE A 194 10.40 10.29 9.10
CA PHE A 194 11.12 9.05 8.87
C PHE A 194 10.73 8.03 9.93
N HIS A 195 10.13 6.93 9.49
CA HIS A 195 9.76 5.83 10.36
C HIS A 195 10.84 4.73 10.33
N SER A 196 11.45 4.51 11.48
CA SER A 196 12.44 3.44 11.69
C SER A 196 11.72 2.10 11.86
N PRO A 197 12.16 1.02 11.18
CA PRO A 197 11.57 -0.31 11.38
C PRO A 197 11.76 -0.87 12.80
N GLU A 198 12.64 -0.27 13.60
CA GLU A 198 12.79 -0.60 15.03
C GLU A 198 11.62 -0.10 15.89
N ALA A 199 10.75 0.78 15.38
CA ALA A 199 9.56 1.25 16.06
C ALA A 199 8.38 0.24 16.01
N GLY A 200 8.44 -0.75 15.11
CA GLY A 200 7.40 -1.77 14.93
C GLY A 200 6.21 -1.31 14.08
N TYR A 201 5.32 -2.25 13.76
CA TYR A 201 4.12 -2.04 12.95
C TYR A 201 2.90 -2.58 13.70
N THR A 202 2.37 -1.77 14.61
CA THR A 202 1.29 -2.12 15.55
C THR A 202 0.14 -2.88 14.88
N TYR A 203 -0.39 -2.36 13.77
CA TYR A 203 -1.56 -2.95 13.13
C TYR A 203 -1.20 -4.19 12.30
N LEU A 204 -0.07 -4.22 11.61
CA LEU A 204 0.41 -5.44 10.92
C LEU A 204 0.66 -6.59 11.90
N GLU A 205 1.33 -6.32 13.01
CA GLU A 205 1.62 -7.32 14.03
C GLU A 205 0.32 -7.91 14.59
N GLU A 206 -0.63 -7.07 15.01
CA GLU A 206 -1.94 -7.53 15.51
C GLU A 206 -2.71 -8.39 14.49
N ASN A 207 -2.68 -8.02 13.20
CA ASN A 207 -3.39 -8.79 12.17
C ASN A 207 -2.74 -10.15 11.87
N ASP A 208 -1.40 -10.25 11.91
CA ASP A 208 -0.71 -11.54 11.75
C ASP A 208 -0.98 -12.49 12.95
N TRP A 209 -1.00 -11.96 14.18
CA TRP A 209 -1.40 -12.74 15.37
C TRP A 209 -2.85 -13.27 15.30
N LEU A 210 -3.76 -12.55 14.64
CA LEU A 210 -5.15 -12.97 14.44
C LEU A 210 -5.31 -13.97 13.27
N SER A 211 -4.45 -13.89 12.26
CA SER A 211 -4.48 -14.73 11.05
C SER A 211 -4.16 -16.20 11.35
N ASP A 212 -3.14 -16.47 12.16
CA ASP A 212 -2.66 -17.83 12.46
C ASP A 212 -3.67 -18.67 13.29
N GLY A 213 -4.70 -18.03 13.85
CA GLY A 213 -5.77 -18.68 14.59
C GLY A 213 -6.84 -19.42 13.76
N GLN A 214 -6.95 -19.17 12.45
CA GLN A 214 -8.08 -19.68 11.63
C GLN A 214 -7.76 -20.85 10.67
N LEU A 215 -6.51 -21.24 10.48
CA LEU A 215 -6.14 -22.32 9.53
C LEU A 215 -6.10 -23.74 10.13
N SER A 216 -6.40 -23.92 11.41
CA SER A 216 -6.32 -25.22 12.12
C SER A 216 -7.66 -25.78 12.58
N ALA A 217 -8.56 -26.12 11.65
CA ALA A 217 -9.69 -27.02 11.94
C ALA A 217 -10.20 -27.81 10.73
N SER A 218 -10.13 -29.15 10.82
CA SER A 218 -10.76 -30.14 9.91
C SER A 218 -10.11 -30.26 8.51
N SER A 219 -9.73 -31.44 8.02
CA SER A 219 -10.48 -32.69 8.10
C SER A 219 -9.60 -33.94 8.28
N VAL A 220 -9.99 -34.80 9.22
CA VAL A 220 -9.45 -36.16 9.41
C VAL A 220 -10.31 -37.14 8.63
N ILE A 221 -9.72 -37.93 7.72
CA ILE A 221 -10.42 -39.04 7.06
C ILE A 221 -9.63 -40.34 7.27
N HIS A 222 -10.12 -41.20 8.15
CA HIS A 222 -9.58 -42.55 8.32
C HIS A 222 -10.28 -43.56 7.40
N ASN A 223 -9.50 -44.08 6.44
CA ASN A 223 -9.46 -45.44 5.89
C ASN A 223 -10.76 -46.27 5.71
N SER A 224 -10.97 -46.80 4.48
CA SER A 224 -11.24 -48.24 4.34
C SER A 224 -10.78 -48.88 3.01
N LYS A 225 -9.94 -49.91 3.13
CA LYS A 225 -9.73 -51.13 2.29
C LYS A 225 -9.98 -51.08 0.76
N GLY A 226 -8.95 -51.38 -0.05
CA GLY A 226 -9.17 -51.79 -1.45
C GLY A 226 -7.96 -52.17 -2.34
N LYS A 227 -7.46 -53.42 -2.23
CA LYS A 227 -6.63 -54.18 -3.21
C LYS A 227 -5.19 -53.73 -3.54
N GLN A 228 -4.31 -54.74 -3.67
CA GLN A 228 -2.91 -54.64 -4.12
C GLN A 228 -2.78 -54.69 -5.64
N THR A 229 -1.70 -54.11 -6.17
CA THR A 229 -0.82 -54.75 -7.17
C THR A 229 0.63 -54.26 -7.01
N LYS A 230 1.59 -55.17 -7.21
CA LYS A 230 3.06 -54.94 -7.19
C LYS A 230 3.46 -54.24 -8.51
N SER A 231 4.56 -53.50 -8.69
CA SER A 231 5.88 -53.41 -8.03
C SER A 231 6.48 -51.99 -8.35
N ALA A 232 7.69 -51.53 -8.00
CA ALA A 232 8.90 -52.17 -7.45
C ALA A 232 9.81 -51.19 -6.65
N THR A 233 10.82 -51.76 -5.99
CA THR A 233 12.15 -51.24 -5.61
C THR A 233 12.53 -49.77 -5.91
N VAL A 234 12.71 -48.93 -4.88
CA VAL A 234 14.03 -48.48 -4.34
C VAL A 234 13.86 -48.07 -2.84
N SER A 235 14.87 -48.36 -2.02
CA SER A 235 15.16 -47.84 -0.67
C SER A 235 16.70 -47.86 -0.53
N PRO A 236 17.39 -47.19 0.43
CA PRO A 236 16.96 -46.67 1.74
C PRO A 236 17.28 -45.14 1.87
N LEU A 237 17.39 -44.45 3.02
CA LEU A 237 17.73 -44.83 4.40
C LEU A 237 17.22 -43.81 5.43
N VAL A 238 16.73 -44.31 6.57
CA VAL A 238 16.44 -43.54 7.78
C VAL A 238 17.69 -43.49 8.66
N SER A 239 18.00 -42.32 9.22
CA SER A 239 18.86 -42.19 10.41
C SER A 239 18.24 -41.23 11.43
N LEU A 240 17.54 -41.82 12.39
CA LEU A 240 17.18 -41.19 13.67
C LEU A 240 18.39 -41.26 14.62
N ILE A 241 18.74 -40.17 15.29
CA ILE A 241 19.54 -40.21 16.52
C ILE A 241 18.87 -39.32 17.59
N SER A 242 18.87 -39.81 18.83
CA SER A 242 18.04 -39.35 19.95
C SER A 242 18.62 -38.18 20.77
N LEU A 243 17.79 -37.68 21.68
CA LEU A 243 17.98 -36.54 22.58
C LEU A 243 18.88 -36.79 23.81
N LYS A 244 19.47 -35.69 24.32
CA LYS A 244 19.78 -35.37 25.76
C LYS A 244 20.92 -36.16 26.47
N PRO A 245 21.42 -35.72 27.67
CA PRO A 245 21.22 -34.45 28.39
C PRO A 245 22.47 -33.78 29.05
N THR A 246 22.30 -32.54 29.53
CA THR A 246 22.90 -31.86 30.73
C THR A 246 24.40 -32.00 31.12
N SER A 247 25.04 -30.85 31.33
CA SER A 247 25.82 -30.57 32.56
C SER A 247 25.95 -29.06 32.85
N VAL A 248 25.63 -28.65 34.08
CA VAL A 248 25.82 -27.30 34.65
C VAL A 248 27.23 -27.19 35.25
N LEU A 249 27.84 -26.00 35.26
CA LEU A 249 28.62 -25.43 36.40
C LEU A 249 29.17 -24.01 36.13
N GLU A 250 28.74 -23.06 36.97
CA GLU A 250 29.29 -21.72 37.24
C GLU A 250 30.40 -21.80 38.34
N PRO A 251 31.01 -20.70 38.86
CA PRO A 251 31.50 -19.44 38.26
C PRO A 251 32.93 -19.09 38.80
N ARG A 252 33.27 -17.78 38.86
CA ARG A 252 34.45 -17.11 39.51
C ARG A 252 35.72 -16.93 38.64
N THR A 253 36.52 -15.86 38.77
CA THR A 253 36.49 -14.68 39.67
C THR A 253 37.08 -13.43 39.02
N GLU A 254 36.87 -12.28 39.66
CA GLU A 254 37.39 -10.94 39.35
C GLU A 254 38.93 -10.87 39.21
N HIS A 255 39.42 -9.84 38.52
CA HIS A 255 40.42 -8.93 39.13
C HIS A 255 40.37 -7.53 38.53
N SER A 256 40.25 -6.56 39.42
CA SER A 256 40.32 -5.11 39.20
C SER A 256 41.68 -4.62 38.67
N ASN A 257 41.70 -3.48 37.97
CA ASN A 257 42.73 -2.46 38.19
C ASN A 257 42.24 -1.05 37.79
N LEU A 258 42.15 -0.18 38.80
CA LEU A 258 42.22 1.28 38.66
C LEU A 258 43.68 1.69 38.46
N ILE A 259 43.97 2.76 37.69
CA ILE A 259 44.79 3.93 38.09
C ILE A 259 44.47 5.09 37.10
N PRO A 260 44.17 6.31 37.57
CA PRO A 260 44.17 7.53 36.76
C PRO A 260 45.53 8.28 36.82
N GLY A 261 45.85 9.12 35.84
CA GLY A 261 47.08 9.93 35.91
C GLY A 261 47.19 11.06 34.89
N SER A 262 47.24 12.29 35.43
CA SER A 262 47.77 13.55 34.85
C SER A 262 47.07 14.15 33.63
#